data_AF-A0A094PWY8-F1
#
_entry.id   AF-A0A094PWY8-F1
#
_cell.length_a   1.000
_cell.length_b   1.000
_cell.length_c   1.000
_cell.angle_alpha   90.00
_cell.angle_beta   90.00
_cell.angle_gamma   90.00
#
_symmetry.space_group_name_H-M   'P 1'
#
loop_
_entity.id
_entity.type
_entity.pdbx_description
1 polymer ?
#
loop_
_entity_poly.entity_id
_entity_poly.type
_entity_poly.pdbx_seq_one_letter_code
_entity_poly.pdbx_strand_id
1 'polypeptide(L)'
;MKVKSRSIARAATALTLVLGLVASIAPANALGTPKAQAAVSWTWQDGADRVHRDFAEEDYDMITDMPMIRLVVAQPSVSRRVILDEFDEYSGDWVPSFSTRTDATGVALLPVNPLCMGDFGTAPVWCDHDVTYRIRVLRSGTQKNMTSRSFTVSFLAAGEGTF
;
A
#
# COMPACT_ATOMS: atom_id res chain seq x y z
N MET A 1 79.30 -7.61 -30.47
CA MET A 1 77.99 -6.96 -30.24
C MET A 1 77.25 -7.70 -29.11
N LYS A 2 76.81 -6.94 -28.11
CA LYS A 2 75.75 -7.17 -27.09
C LYS A 2 75.57 -8.59 -26.47
N VAL A 3 75.88 -8.75 -25.16
CA VAL A 3 74.91 -8.73 -23.99
C VAL A 3 74.57 -10.18 -23.59
N LYS A 4 74.49 -10.65 -22.33
CA LYS A 4 74.31 -10.05 -20.99
C LYS A 4 74.81 -11.06 -19.93
N SER A 5 75.23 -10.55 -18.78
CA SER A 5 75.45 -11.33 -17.56
C SER A 5 74.12 -11.84 -16.97
N ARG A 6 74.18 -12.84 -16.09
CA ARG A 6 73.40 -12.87 -14.83
C ARG A 6 73.95 -13.92 -13.86
N SER A 7 74.56 -13.38 -12.81
CA SER A 7 74.92 -14.02 -11.53
C SER A 7 73.67 -14.42 -10.74
N ILE A 8 73.83 -15.26 -9.69
CA ILE A 8 73.22 -15.23 -8.33
C ILE A 8 73.47 -16.66 -7.76
N ALA A 9 74.45 -16.88 -6.88
CA ALA A 9 74.59 -16.49 -5.48
C ALA A 9 73.69 -17.29 -4.50
N ARG A 10 74.34 -17.72 -3.42
CA ARG A 10 73.99 -18.76 -2.44
C ARG A 10 73.04 -18.26 -1.33
N ALA A 11 72.55 -19.26 -0.57
CA ALA A 11 72.25 -19.23 0.87
C ALA A 11 70.95 -18.53 1.28
N ALA A 12 70.29 -18.81 2.41
CA ALA A 12 70.13 -19.94 3.34
C ALA A 12 69.14 -19.41 4.41
N THR A 13 68.62 -20.30 5.26
CA THR A 13 68.11 -20.06 6.64
C THR A 13 66.82 -19.25 6.87
N ALA A 14 65.74 -20.00 7.14
CA ALA A 14 65.01 -20.15 8.42
C ALA A 14 64.57 -18.94 9.29
N LEU A 15 63.48 -19.21 10.06
CA LEU A 15 62.85 -18.47 11.18
C LEU A 15 61.81 -17.40 10.76
N THR A 16 60.61 -17.26 11.34
CA THR A 16 60.22 -17.39 12.76
C THR A 16 58.68 -17.47 12.91
N LEU A 17 58.22 -18.20 13.93
CA LEU A 17 56.86 -18.23 14.50
C LEU A 17 56.34 -16.82 14.87
N VAL A 18 55.10 -16.48 14.49
CA VAL A 18 54.36 -15.34 15.10
C VAL A 18 52.83 -15.58 15.07
N LEU A 19 52.22 -15.53 16.27
CA LEU A 19 50.84 -15.19 16.64
C LEU A 19 49.67 -16.15 16.30
N GLY A 20 49.40 -17.05 17.26
CA GLY A 20 48.05 -17.48 17.56
C GLY A 20 47.45 -16.60 18.67
N LEU A 21 46.43 -15.81 18.34
CA LEU A 21 45.23 -15.56 19.16
C LEU A 21 44.26 -14.66 18.37
N VAL A 22 43.57 -15.22 17.37
CA VAL A 22 42.36 -14.57 16.86
C VAL A 22 41.25 -14.94 17.81
N ALA A 23 40.99 -14.07 18.79
CA ALA A 23 39.74 -14.12 19.54
C ALA A 23 38.62 -14.10 18.50
N SER A 24 37.89 -15.21 18.37
CA SER A 24 36.73 -15.31 17.51
C SER A 24 35.68 -14.33 18.02
N ILE A 25 35.66 -13.14 17.40
CA ILE A 25 34.56 -12.20 17.52
C ILE A 25 33.39 -12.90 16.82
N ALA A 26 32.66 -13.74 17.55
CA ALA A 26 31.35 -14.17 17.10
C ALA A 26 30.56 -12.86 16.89
N PRO A 27 30.07 -12.56 15.67
CA PRO A 27 29.17 -11.45 15.52
C PRO A 27 27.97 -11.79 16.41
N ALA A 28 27.73 -10.94 17.41
CA ALA A 28 26.49 -10.98 18.15
C ALA A 28 25.39 -10.65 17.13
N ASN A 29 24.87 -11.68 16.48
CA ASN A 29 23.63 -11.63 15.75
C ASN A 29 22.53 -11.42 16.80
N ALA A 30 22.39 -10.19 17.29
CA ALA A 30 21.13 -9.67 17.77
C ALA A 30 20.21 -9.50 16.55
N LEU A 31 19.99 -10.61 15.85
CA LEU A 31 19.05 -10.74 14.76
C LEU A 31 17.69 -10.85 15.45
N GLY A 32 17.20 -9.72 15.96
CA GLY A 32 15.81 -9.59 16.37
C GLY A 32 14.99 -10.12 15.22
N THR A 33 14.19 -11.16 15.47
CA THR A 33 13.30 -11.74 14.46
C THR A 33 12.60 -10.59 13.74
N PRO A 34 12.70 -10.49 12.40
CA PRO A 34 12.08 -9.40 11.67
C PRO A 34 10.60 -9.41 12.02
N LYS A 35 10.16 -8.38 12.74
CA LYS A 35 8.74 -8.22 13.09
C LYS A 35 7.98 -8.16 11.77
N ALA A 36 7.20 -9.20 11.49
CA ALA A 36 6.41 -9.28 10.27
C ALA A 36 5.63 -7.98 10.11
N GLN A 37 5.83 -7.28 8.99
CA GLN A 37 5.04 -6.10 8.72
C GLN A 37 3.60 -6.54 8.52
N ALA A 38 2.67 -5.81 9.13
CA ALA A 38 1.25 -6.02 8.94
C ALA A 38 0.92 -5.94 7.44
N ALA A 39 0.56 -7.06 6.85
CA ALA A 39 0.08 -7.10 5.47
C ALA A 39 -1.26 -6.38 5.41
N VAL A 40 -1.39 -5.43 4.50
CA VAL A 40 -2.68 -4.77 4.24
C VAL A 40 -3.20 -5.26 2.91
N SER A 41 -4.46 -5.67 2.88
CA SER A 41 -5.17 -6.10 1.68
C SER A 41 -6.57 -5.51 1.69
N TRP A 42 -7.21 -5.42 0.54
CA TRP A 42 -8.59 -4.97 0.44
C TRP A 42 -9.30 -5.70 -0.69
N THR A 43 -10.60 -5.84 -0.61
CA THR A 43 -11.50 -6.37 -1.66
C THR A 43 -12.80 -5.58 -1.62
N TRP A 44 -13.64 -5.69 -2.64
CA TRP A 44 -15.06 -5.35 -2.47
C TRP A 44 -15.73 -6.37 -1.55
N GLN A 45 -16.78 -5.95 -0.84
CA GLN A 45 -17.54 -6.83 0.05
C GLN A 45 -18.23 -7.97 -0.70
N ASP A 46 -18.64 -7.74 -1.95
CA ASP A 46 -19.26 -8.71 -2.84
C ASP A 46 -18.25 -9.62 -3.57
N GLY A 47 -16.94 -9.38 -3.40
CA GLY A 47 -15.88 -10.18 -4.00
C GLY A 47 -15.51 -9.80 -5.44
N ALA A 48 -15.98 -8.66 -5.95
CA ALA A 48 -15.65 -8.18 -7.28
C ALA A 48 -14.17 -7.80 -7.48
N ASP A 49 -13.79 -7.57 -8.74
CA ASP A 49 -12.43 -7.15 -9.09
C ASP A 49 -12.04 -5.80 -8.49
N ARG A 50 -10.75 -5.64 -8.17
CA ARG A 50 -10.21 -4.50 -7.43
C ARG A 50 -9.82 -3.33 -8.32
N VAL A 51 -9.69 -3.50 -9.62
CA VAL A 51 -9.10 -2.46 -10.48
C VAL A 51 -10.18 -1.52 -11.00
N HIS A 52 -11.30 -2.10 -11.42
CA HIS A 52 -12.42 -1.40 -12.02
C HIS A 52 -13.73 -1.87 -11.41
N ARG A 53 -14.65 -0.95 -11.13
CA ARG A 53 -15.97 -1.26 -10.59
C ARG A 53 -17.01 -0.29 -11.12
N ASP A 54 -18.13 -0.83 -11.59
CA ASP A 54 -19.27 -0.05 -12.04
C ASP A 54 -20.39 -0.08 -11.00
N PHE A 55 -21.07 1.06 -10.85
CA PHE A 55 -22.28 1.22 -10.04
C PHE A 55 -23.32 2.00 -10.85
N ALA A 56 -24.32 1.29 -11.37
CA ALA A 56 -25.47 1.92 -11.97
C ALA A 56 -26.50 2.30 -10.89
N GLU A 57 -27.08 3.50 -10.98
CA GLU A 57 -28.10 3.97 -10.04
C GLU A 57 -29.28 3.00 -9.95
N GLU A 58 -29.69 2.44 -11.10
CA GLU A 58 -30.83 1.52 -11.21
C GLU A 58 -30.62 0.16 -10.51
N ASP A 59 -29.37 -0.19 -10.18
CA ASP A 59 -29.06 -1.44 -9.47
C ASP A 59 -29.34 -1.35 -7.95
N TYR A 60 -29.57 -0.15 -7.42
CA TYR A 60 -29.65 0.08 -5.97
C TYR A 60 -30.87 0.93 -5.58
N ASP A 61 -31.73 0.37 -4.71
CA ASP A 61 -32.84 1.13 -4.11
C ASP A 61 -32.33 2.26 -3.19
N MET A 62 -31.21 2.00 -2.49
CA MET A 62 -30.53 2.97 -1.64
C MET A 62 -29.01 2.85 -1.80
N ILE A 63 -28.30 3.98 -1.65
CA ILE A 63 -26.83 4.03 -1.67
C ILE A 63 -26.20 3.09 -0.61
N THR A 64 -26.89 2.86 0.50
CA THR A 64 -26.43 1.94 1.55
C THR A 64 -26.37 0.48 1.12
N ASP A 65 -27.04 0.13 0.02
CA ASP A 65 -27.05 -1.23 -0.54
C ASP A 65 -25.83 -1.48 -1.43
N MET A 66 -25.07 -0.43 -1.77
CA MET A 66 -23.85 -0.57 -2.54
C MET A 66 -22.76 -1.31 -1.74
N PRO A 67 -22.07 -2.28 -2.36
CA PRO A 67 -20.96 -2.97 -1.72
C PRO A 67 -19.83 -2.00 -1.38
N MET A 68 -19.36 -2.08 -0.14
CA MET A 68 -18.24 -1.27 0.34
C MET A 68 -16.91 -1.94 0.04
N ILE A 69 -15.84 -1.17 0.12
CA ILE A 69 -14.49 -1.72 0.16
C ILE A 69 -14.24 -2.30 1.55
N ARG A 70 -13.89 -3.58 1.61
CA ARG A 70 -13.44 -4.28 2.81
C ARG A 70 -11.92 -4.31 2.87
N LEU A 71 -11.34 -3.50 3.75
CA LEU A 71 -9.90 -3.49 4.02
C LEU A 71 -9.58 -4.37 5.23
N VAL A 72 -8.51 -5.16 5.12
CA VAL A 72 -8.00 -6.03 6.18
C VAL A 72 -6.53 -5.69 6.47
N VAL A 73 -6.24 -5.39 7.72
CA VAL A 73 -4.88 -5.26 8.24
C VAL A 73 -4.52 -6.53 9.01
N ALA A 74 -3.67 -7.37 8.43
CA ALA A 74 -3.19 -8.59 9.07
C ALA A 74 -2.38 -8.28 10.34
N GLN A 75 -2.53 -9.13 11.35
CA GLN A 75 -2.13 -8.86 12.73
C GLN A 75 -2.87 -7.64 13.31
N PRO A 76 -4.14 -7.85 13.74
CA PRO A 76 -4.91 -6.79 14.40
C PRO A 76 -4.31 -6.52 15.78
N SER A 77 -3.29 -5.66 15.83
CA SER A 77 -2.64 -5.30 17.09
C SER A 77 -3.16 -3.99 17.66
N VAL A 78 -3.51 -3.04 16.77
CA VAL A 78 -3.97 -1.69 17.12
C VAL A 78 -4.95 -1.20 16.08
N SER A 79 -5.99 -0.49 16.53
CA SER A 79 -6.92 0.20 15.63
C SER A 79 -6.16 1.23 14.80
N ARG A 80 -6.26 1.14 13.47
CA ARG A 80 -5.55 2.02 12.53
C ARG A 80 -6.52 2.95 11.85
N ARG A 81 -6.13 4.22 11.69
CA ARG A 81 -6.89 5.15 10.86
C ARG A 81 -6.71 4.79 9.39
N VAL A 82 -7.82 4.62 8.70
CA VAL A 82 -7.92 4.34 7.27
C VAL A 82 -8.62 5.54 6.63
N ILE A 83 -8.14 5.94 5.46
CA ILE A 83 -8.68 7.05 4.69
C ILE A 83 -8.86 6.55 3.26
N LEU A 84 -10.05 6.74 2.71
CA LEU A 84 -10.31 6.68 1.29
C LEU A 84 -10.12 8.09 0.75
N ASP A 85 -9.08 8.29 -0.07
CA ASP A 85 -8.91 9.53 -0.80
C ASP A 85 -9.53 9.38 -2.19
N GLU A 86 -10.12 10.47 -2.64
CA GLU A 86 -10.59 10.70 -4.00
C GLU A 86 -9.62 11.64 -4.71
N PHE A 87 -9.42 11.41 -6.00
CA PHE A 87 -8.60 12.30 -6.83
C PHE A 87 -9.50 13.41 -7.39
N ASP A 88 -9.20 14.65 -7.05
CA ASP A 88 -9.87 15.82 -7.60
C ASP A 88 -9.17 16.21 -8.91
N GLU A 89 -9.85 15.98 -10.03
CA GLU A 89 -9.31 16.28 -11.36
C GLU A 89 -9.12 17.77 -11.64
N TYR A 90 -9.84 18.65 -10.95
CA TYR A 90 -9.70 20.10 -11.13
C TYR A 90 -8.44 20.63 -10.47
N SER A 91 -8.16 20.20 -9.23
CA SER A 91 -6.98 20.63 -8.49
C SER A 91 -5.74 19.76 -8.76
N GLY A 92 -5.93 18.52 -9.20
CA GLY A 92 -4.87 17.51 -9.30
C GLY A 92 -4.43 16.96 -7.93
N ASP A 93 -5.21 17.23 -6.88
CA ASP A 93 -4.91 16.81 -5.51
C ASP A 93 -5.73 15.59 -5.08
N TRP A 94 -5.22 14.91 -4.05
CA TRP A 94 -5.95 13.84 -3.39
C TRP A 94 -6.66 14.37 -2.16
N VAL A 95 -7.98 14.32 -2.16
CA VAL A 95 -8.84 14.83 -1.09
C VAL A 95 -9.46 13.67 -0.30
N PRO A 96 -9.54 13.74 1.05
CA PRO A 96 -10.19 12.70 1.82
C PRO A 96 -11.70 12.66 1.53
N SER A 97 -12.18 11.56 0.96
CA SER A 97 -13.61 11.30 0.74
C SER A 97 -14.25 10.63 1.95
N PHE A 98 -13.55 9.66 2.56
CA PHE A 98 -14.03 8.98 3.77
C PHE A 98 -12.88 8.65 4.73
N SER A 99 -13.14 8.65 6.04
CA SER A 99 -12.16 8.22 7.05
C SER A 99 -12.82 7.40 8.15
N THR A 100 -12.19 6.29 8.48
CA THR A 100 -12.63 5.40 9.56
C THR A 100 -11.43 4.80 10.29
N ARG A 101 -11.70 3.87 11.19
CA ARG A 101 -10.71 3.07 11.89
C ARG A 101 -10.98 1.59 11.71
N THR A 102 -9.92 0.79 11.70
CA THR A 102 -10.07 -0.66 11.76
C THR A 102 -10.66 -1.08 13.11
N ASP A 103 -11.55 -2.06 13.09
CA ASP A 103 -12.13 -2.68 14.27
C ASP A 103 -11.14 -3.62 15.00
N ALA A 104 -11.64 -4.35 16.00
CA ALA A 104 -10.86 -5.32 16.78
C ALA A 104 -10.32 -6.49 15.95
N THR A 105 -10.91 -6.77 14.78
CA THR A 105 -10.47 -7.81 13.85
C THR A 105 -9.52 -7.27 12.78
N GLY A 106 -9.21 -5.97 12.81
CA GLY A 106 -8.34 -5.32 11.82
C GLY A 106 -9.06 -4.98 10.51
N VAL A 107 -10.40 -4.95 10.52
CA VAL A 107 -11.23 -4.71 9.34
C VAL A 107 -11.75 -3.27 9.35
N ALA A 108 -11.74 -2.63 8.18
CA ALA A 108 -12.41 -1.36 7.94
C ALA A 108 -13.28 -1.46 6.69
N LEU A 109 -14.47 -0.89 6.76
CA LEU A 109 -15.38 -0.75 5.62
C LEU A 109 -15.34 0.69 5.14
N LEU A 110 -15.10 0.88 3.84
CA LEU A 110 -15.01 2.19 3.21
C LEU A 110 -16.11 2.27 2.14
N PRO A 111 -17.15 3.08 2.34
CA PRO A 111 -18.11 3.38 1.30
C PRO A 111 -17.45 4.26 0.24
N VAL A 112 -17.78 4.02 -1.02
CA VAL A 112 -17.59 5.00 -2.10
C VAL A 112 -18.83 5.88 -2.16
N ASN A 113 -18.67 7.13 -2.55
CA ASN A 113 -19.78 8.07 -2.62
C ASN A 113 -20.22 8.21 -4.08
N PRO A 114 -21.40 7.69 -4.48
CA PRO A 114 -21.91 7.86 -5.83
C PRO A 114 -22.54 9.24 -6.04
N LEU A 115 -22.58 10.10 -5.02
CA LEU A 115 -23.28 11.38 -5.10
C LEU A 115 -22.35 12.53 -5.42
N CYS A 116 -22.75 13.28 -6.43
CA CYS A 116 -22.15 14.53 -6.83
C CYS A 116 -22.99 15.70 -6.32
N MET A 117 -22.33 16.84 -6.12
CA MET A 117 -23.07 18.07 -5.85
C MET A 117 -23.97 18.37 -7.05
N GLY A 118 -25.28 18.45 -6.81
CA GLY A 118 -26.22 18.91 -7.81
C GLY A 118 -25.95 20.38 -8.17
N ASP A 119 -26.31 20.74 -9.40
CA ASP A 119 -26.15 22.11 -9.88
C ASP A 119 -26.95 23.11 -9.04
N PHE A 120 -26.38 24.29 -8.82
CA PHE A 120 -27.07 25.46 -8.25
C PHE A 120 -27.87 25.21 -6.95
N GLY A 121 -27.31 24.43 -6.01
CA GLY A 121 -27.94 24.22 -4.69
C GLY A 121 -29.09 23.22 -4.71
N THR A 122 -29.19 22.41 -5.75
CA THR A 122 -30.06 21.23 -5.77
C THR A 122 -29.53 20.13 -4.85
N ALA A 123 -30.39 19.17 -4.53
CA ALA A 123 -29.99 17.99 -3.76
C ALA A 123 -28.86 17.23 -4.49
N PRO A 124 -28.00 16.51 -3.76
CA PRO A 124 -27.01 15.64 -4.39
C PRO A 124 -27.66 14.68 -5.38
N VAL A 125 -27.03 14.49 -6.54
CA VAL A 125 -27.49 13.60 -7.61
C VAL A 125 -26.48 12.48 -7.80
N TRP A 126 -26.93 11.36 -8.37
CA TRP A 126 -26.01 10.28 -8.76
C TRP A 126 -25.01 10.81 -9.78
N CYS A 127 -23.73 10.54 -9.56
CA CYS A 127 -22.64 10.90 -10.46
C CYS A 127 -22.73 10.06 -11.73
N ASP A 128 -22.33 10.64 -12.85
CA ASP A 128 -22.29 9.95 -14.14
C ASP A 128 -20.90 10.05 -14.77
N HIS A 129 -19.91 9.59 -14.02
CA HIS A 129 -18.51 9.63 -14.43
C HIS A 129 -17.65 8.67 -13.60
N ASP A 130 -16.41 8.52 -14.06
CA ASP A 130 -15.36 7.77 -13.39
C ASP A 130 -14.74 8.60 -12.26
N VAL A 131 -14.61 8.00 -11.09
CA VAL A 131 -13.93 8.59 -9.95
C VAL A 131 -12.73 7.72 -9.57
N THR A 132 -11.57 8.35 -9.44
CA THR A 132 -10.33 7.66 -9.08
C THR A 132 -10.08 7.73 -7.57
N TYR A 133 -9.87 6.57 -6.96
CA TYR A 133 -9.66 6.44 -5.52
C TYR A 133 -8.31 5.85 -5.19
N ARG A 134 -7.86 6.07 -3.94
CA ARG A 134 -6.81 5.30 -3.29
C ARG A 134 -7.09 5.17 -1.80
N ILE A 135 -6.50 4.14 -1.19
CA ILE A 135 -6.65 3.88 0.23
C ILE A 135 -5.34 4.18 0.94
N ARG A 136 -5.38 5.00 1.98
CA ARG A 136 -4.27 5.23 2.90
C ARG A 136 -4.56 4.62 4.26
N VAL A 137 -3.62 3.81 4.74
CA VAL A 137 -3.62 3.31 6.12
C VAL A 137 -2.49 3.99 6.87
N LEU A 138 -2.84 4.79 7.88
CA LEU A 138 -1.87 5.58 8.63
C LEU A 138 -1.08 4.72 9.62
N ARG A 139 0.07 5.27 10.04
CA ARG A 139 0.96 4.69 11.05
C ARG A 139 0.18 4.41 12.32
N SER A 140 0.47 3.29 12.97
CA SER A 140 0.09 3.06 14.35
C SER A 140 1.14 2.21 15.04
N GLY A 141 1.69 2.72 16.15
CA GLY A 141 2.84 2.13 16.82
C GLY A 141 4.00 1.85 15.85
N THR A 142 4.42 0.59 15.75
CA THR A 142 5.52 0.15 14.88
C THR A 142 5.10 -0.11 13.44
N GLN A 143 3.82 -0.10 13.10
CA GLN A 143 3.33 -0.39 11.75
C GLN A 143 3.46 0.86 10.87
N LYS A 144 4.04 0.71 9.67
CA LYS A 144 4.28 1.81 8.72
C LYS A 144 3.01 2.25 8.00
N ASN A 145 3.04 3.46 7.43
CA ASN A 145 2.03 3.92 6.48
C ASN A 145 1.99 2.99 5.27
N MET A 146 0.81 2.85 4.68
CA MET A 146 0.59 2.17 3.41
C MET A 146 -0.36 3.03 2.57
N THR A 147 -0.07 3.12 1.27
CA THR A 147 -0.97 3.70 0.26
C THR A 147 -1.18 2.65 -0.82
N SER A 148 -2.43 2.37 -1.18
CA SER A 148 -2.74 1.42 -2.26
C SER A 148 -2.34 2.00 -3.61
N ARG A 149 -2.33 1.14 -4.65
CA ARG A 149 -2.47 1.64 -6.02
C ARG A 149 -3.83 2.35 -6.15
N SER A 150 -3.91 3.28 -7.10
CA SER A 150 -5.19 3.86 -7.47
C SER A 150 -6.07 2.81 -8.16
N PHE A 151 -7.37 2.99 -8.06
CA PHE A 151 -8.39 2.20 -8.75
C PHE A 151 -9.54 3.13 -9.14
N THR A 152 -10.27 2.75 -10.17
CA THR A 152 -11.34 3.57 -10.74
C THR A 152 -12.68 2.95 -10.42
N VAL A 153 -13.64 3.80 -10.12
CA VAL A 153 -15.04 3.44 -9.90
C VAL A 153 -15.89 4.27 -10.85
N SER A 154 -16.67 3.63 -11.70
CA SER A 154 -17.59 4.29 -12.62
C SER A 154 -18.97 4.33 -12.02
N PHE A 155 -19.57 5.51 -11.99
CA PHE A 155 -20.95 5.70 -11.61
C PHE A 155 -21.78 5.99 -12.86
N LEU A 156 -22.90 5.30 -13.03
CA LEU A 156 -23.79 5.43 -14.17
C LEU A 156 -25.17 5.89 -13.68
N ALA A 157 -25.61 7.08 -14.08
CA ALA A 157 -26.91 7.61 -13.65
C ALA A 157 -28.08 6.95 -14.40
N ALA A 158 -29.25 6.87 -13.75
CA ALA A 158 -30.44 6.31 -14.38
C ALA A 158 -30.90 7.17 -15.58
N GLY A 159 -31.08 6.55 -16.74
CA GLY A 159 -31.56 7.21 -17.96
C GLY A 159 -30.51 7.45 -19.05
N GLU A 160 -29.22 7.18 -18.80
CA GLU A 160 -28.16 7.13 -19.82
C GLU A 160 -28.07 5.77 -20.54
N GLY A 161 -29.05 4.88 -20.34
CA GLY A 161 -29.25 3.68 -21.14
C GLY A 161 -29.88 4.00 -22.51
N THR A 162 -29.15 4.65 -23.41
CA THR A 162 -29.56 4.69 -24.82
C THR A 162 -29.30 3.33 -25.47
N PHE A 163 -30.39 2.67 -25.85
CA PHE A 163 -30.46 1.50 -26.73
C PHE A 163 -29.70 1.69 -28.05
#